data_AF-A0A6P2BFW8-F1
#
_entry.id   AF-A0A6P2BFW8-F1
#
_cell.length_a   1.000
_cell.length_b   1.000
_cell.length_c   1.000
_cell.angle_alpha   90.00
_cell.angle_beta   90.00
_cell.angle_gamma   90.00
#
_symmetry.space_group_name_H-M   'P 1'
#
loop_
_entity.id
_entity.type
_entity.pdbx_description
1 polymer ?
#
loop_
_entity_poly.entity_id
_entity_poly.type
_entity_poly.pdbx_seq_one_letter_code
_entity_poly.pdbx_strand_id
1 'polypeptide(L)'
;MANVEKITIALTAEQASFVRDAVASGAYASTSEAIREAVREWKERHELLGFTIEELQGLVEEGLDSGPSEHADLEDLKAEARRRHALARQSTSD
;
A
#
# COMPACT_ATOMS: atom_id res chain seq x y z
N MET A 1 1.45 -6.91 -27.32
CA MET A 1 0.53 -7.95 -26.84
C MET A 1 0.85 -8.16 -25.37
N ALA A 2 -0.12 -8.03 -24.47
CA ALA A 2 0.15 -8.28 -23.05
C ALA A 2 0.59 -9.73 -22.88
N ASN A 3 1.78 -9.95 -22.31
CA ASN A 3 2.26 -11.31 -22.03
C ASN A 3 1.37 -11.89 -20.93
N VAL A 4 0.56 -12.90 -21.28
CA VAL A 4 -0.26 -13.64 -20.32
C VAL A 4 0.52 -14.89 -19.93
N GLU A 5 0.87 -15.00 -18.66
CA GLU A 5 1.47 -16.20 -18.08
C GLU A 5 0.37 -17.13 -17.55
N LYS A 6 0.50 -18.44 -17.79
CA LYS A 6 -0.43 -19.45 -17.26
C LYS A 6 0.10 -19.99 -15.94
N ILE A 7 -0.69 -19.83 -14.89
CA ILE A 7 -0.39 -20.34 -13.55
C ILE A 7 -1.49 -21.34 -13.16
N THR A 8 -1.09 -22.50 -12.64
CA THR A 8 -2.02 -23.48 -12.05
C THR A 8 -2.17 -23.17 -10.57
N ILE A 9 -3.40 -22.97 -10.12
CA ILE A 9 -3.73 -22.64 -8.72
C ILE A 9 -4.78 -23.61 -8.19
N ALA A 10 -4.74 -23.89 -6.89
CA ALA A 10 -5.77 -24.62 -6.19
C ALA A 10 -6.72 -23.64 -5.49
N LEU A 11 -8.02 -23.79 -5.73
CA LEU A 11 -9.09 -23.05 -5.05
C LEU A 11 -9.90 -24.03 -4.22
N THR A 12 -10.51 -23.55 -3.13
CA THR A 12 -11.53 -24.35 -2.43
C THR A 12 -12.72 -24.62 -3.36
N ALA A 13 -13.49 -25.67 -3.08
CA ALA A 13 -14.67 -25.99 -3.89
C ALA A 13 -15.66 -24.81 -3.93
N GLU A 14 -15.82 -24.11 -2.81
CA GLU A 14 -16.64 -22.91 -2.67
C GLU A 14 -16.14 -21.77 -3.57
N GLN A 15 -14.85 -21.41 -3.49
CA GLN A 15 -14.25 -20.37 -4.32
C GLN A 15 -14.39 -20.69 -5.82
N ALA A 16 -14.13 -21.94 -6.18
CA ALA A 16 -14.26 -22.38 -7.57
C ALA A 16 -15.72 -22.31 -8.05
N SER A 17 -16.70 -22.58 -7.18
CA SER A 17 -18.12 -22.40 -7.49
C SER A 17 -18.45 -20.94 -7.71
N PHE A 18 -18.06 -20.06 -6.79
CA PHE A 18 -18.29 -18.63 -6.89
C PHE A 18 -17.78 -18.05 -8.22
N VAL A 19 -16.57 -18.41 -8.64
CA VAL A 19 -16.00 -17.96 -9.92
C VAL A 19 -16.80 -18.52 -11.11
N ARG A 20 -17.21 -19.79 -11.07
CA ARG A 20 -18.04 -20.38 -12.13
C ARG A 20 -19.40 -19.71 -12.22
N ASP A 21 -20.02 -19.40 -11.09
CA ASP A 21 -21.34 -18.74 -11.04
C ASP A 21 -21.25 -17.31 -11.59
N ALA A 22 -20.16 -16.59 -11.30
CA ALA A 22 -19.89 -15.27 -11.87
C ALA A 22 -19.78 -15.33 -13.41
N VAL A 23 -19.10 -16.33 -13.96
CA VAL A 23 -19.04 -16.54 -15.42
C VAL A 23 -20.39 -16.96 -15.98
N ALA A 24 -21.10 -17.89 -15.33
CA ALA A 24 -22.41 -18.38 -15.77
C ALA A 24 -23.48 -17.29 -15.78
N SER A 25 -23.41 -16.33 -14.85
CA SER A 25 -24.28 -15.15 -14.82
C SER A 25 -24.02 -14.14 -15.94
N GLY A 26 -22.90 -14.29 -16.67
CA GLY A 26 -22.46 -13.34 -17.69
C GLY A 26 -21.71 -12.12 -17.14
N ALA A 27 -21.41 -12.08 -15.85
CA ALA A 27 -20.59 -11.01 -15.25
C ALA A 27 -19.15 -11.00 -15.79
N TYR A 28 -18.65 -12.17 -16.22
CA TYR A 28 -17.33 -12.33 -16.83
C TYR A 28 -17.42 -13.27 -18.04
N ALA A 29 -16.62 -13.02 -19.08
CA ALA A 29 -16.56 -13.87 -20.26
C ALA A 29 -15.75 -15.16 -20.03
N SER A 30 -14.90 -15.20 -18.99
CA SER A 30 -14.13 -16.40 -18.65
C SER A 30 -13.65 -16.43 -17.19
N THR A 31 -13.32 -17.62 -16.70
CA THR A 31 -12.66 -17.81 -15.40
C THR A 31 -11.38 -16.99 -15.30
N SER A 32 -10.56 -16.97 -16.36
CA SER A 32 -9.29 -16.23 -16.37
C SER A 32 -9.50 -14.72 -16.26
N GLU A 33 -10.61 -14.19 -16.73
CA GLU A 33 -10.97 -12.78 -16.58
C GLU A 33 -11.36 -12.46 -15.14
N ALA A 34 -12.28 -13.25 -14.56
CA ALA A 34 -12.69 -13.09 -13.17
C ALA A 34 -11.50 -13.18 -12.19
N ILE A 35 -10.58 -14.11 -12.42
CA ILE A 35 -9.37 -14.25 -11.59
C ILE A 35 -8.41 -13.06 -11.77
N ARG A 36 -8.24 -12.54 -13.00
CA ARG A 36 -7.41 -11.34 -13.21
C ARG A 36 -7.97 -10.12 -12.50
N GLU A 37 -9.29 -9.96 -12.50
CA GLU A 37 -9.95 -8.87 -11.76
C GLU A 37 -9.75 -9.02 -10.25
N ALA A 38 -9.99 -10.21 -9.69
CA ALA A 38 -9.76 -10.47 -8.28
C ALA A 38 -8.31 -10.23 -7.85
N VAL A 39 -7.33 -10.61 -8.67
CA VAL A 39 -5.90 -10.35 -8.42
C VAL A 39 -5.58 -8.85 -8.50
N ARG A 40 -6.20 -8.11 -9.43
CA ARG A 40 -6.03 -6.66 -9.54
C ARG A 40 -6.59 -5.95 -8.30
N GLU A 41 -7.79 -6.29 -7.84
CA GLU A 41 -8.35 -5.74 -6.61
C GLU A 41 -7.55 -6.11 -5.36
N TRP A 42 -7.00 -7.33 -5.32
CA TRP A 42 -6.08 -7.74 -4.26
C TRP A 42 -4.83 -6.87 -4.27
N LYS A 43 -4.20 -6.69 -5.44
CA LYS A 43 -3.01 -5.86 -5.61
C LYS A 43 -3.28 -4.40 -5.23
N GLU A 44 -4.36 -3.81 -5.74
CA GLU A 44 -4.77 -2.43 -5.43
C GLU A 44 -4.92 -2.24 -3.92
N ARG A 45 -5.57 -3.16 -3.19
CA ARG A 45 -5.69 -3.08 -1.73
C ARG A 45 -4.35 -3.15 -0.98
N HIS A 46 -3.35 -3.84 -1.54
CA HIS A 46 -2.02 -3.96 -0.92
C HIS A 46 -1.12 -2.76 -1.28
N GLU A 47 -1.28 -2.19 -2.48
CA GLU A 47 -0.54 -1.02 -2.93
C GLU A 47 -1.15 0.32 -2.45
N LEU A 48 -2.45 0.35 -2.11
CA LEU A 48 -3.14 1.55 -1.62
C LEU A 48 -2.66 2.04 -0.24
N LEU A 49 -1.75 1.31 0.43
CA LEU A 49 -1.14 1.76 1.68
C LEU A 49 -0.19 2.96 1.49
N GLY A 50 0.08 3.39 0.25
CA GLY A 50 0.95 4.52 -0.07
C GLY A 50 2.44 4.25 0.18
N PHE A 51 2.72 3.19 0.93
CA PHE A 51 4.00 2.54 1.16
C PHE A 51 3.77 1.03 1.16
N THR A 52 4.65 0.24 0.56
CA THR A 52 4.63 -1.22 0.73
C THR A 52 4.97 -1.60 2.17
N ILE A 53 4.69 -2.84 2.56
CA ILE A 53 5.07 -3.33 3.90
C ILE A 53 6.60 -3.25 4.07
N GLU A 54 7.35 -3.55 3.02
CA GLU A 54 8.81 -3.47 2.98
C GLU A 54 9.30 -2.02 3.14
N GLU A 55 8.65 -1.06 2.48
CA GLU A 55 8.96 0.37 2.65
C GLU A 55 8.67 0.86 4.07
N LEU A 56 7.55 0.44 4.67
CA LEU A 56 7.23 0.76 6.07
C LEU A 56 8.23 0.14 7.03
N GLN A 57 8.67 -1.09 6.80
CA GLN A 57 9.71 -1.75 7.60
C GLN A 57 11.03 -0.98 7.52
N GLY A 58 11.43 -0.52 6.33
CA GLY A 58 12.62 0.30 6.14
C GLY A 58 12.57 1.62 6.92
N LEU A 59 11.42 2.33 6.88
CA LEU A 59 11.25 3.58 7.65
C LEU A 59 11.29 3.35 9.16
N VAL A 60 10.81 2.21 9.65
CA VAL A 60 10.90 1.84 11.07
C VAL A 60 12.36 1.56 11.45
N GLU A 61 13.09 0.81 10.62
CA GLU A 61 14.50 0.51 10.86
C GLU A 61 15.36 1.79 10.87
N GLU A 62 15.13 2.71 9.92
CA GLU A 62 15.73 4.04 9.90
C GLU A 62 15.46 4.81 11.21
N GLY A 63 14.21 4.78 11.70
CA GLY A 63 13.84 5.41 12.96
C GLY A 63 14.53 4.80 14.18
N LEU A 64 14.69 3.48 14.23
CA LEU A 64 15.40 2.80 15.31
C LEU A 64 16.91 3.10 15.30
N ASP A 65 17.50 3.16 14.11
CA ASP A 65 18.93 3.47 13.92
C ASP A 65 19.26 4.96 14.14
N SER A 66 18.25 5.84 14.04
CA SER A 66 18.40 7.28 14.31
C SER A 66 18.71 7.62 15.78
N GLY A 67 18.54 6.66 16.67
CA GLY A 67 18.84 6.80 18.10
C GLY A 67 17.72 7.48 18.91
N PRO A 68 17.96 7.74 20.21
CA PRO A 68 16.98 8.37 21.08
C PRO A 68 16.61 9.78 20.62
N SER A 69 15.35 10.18 20.85
CA SER A 69 14.92 11.55 20.55
C SER A 69 15.76 12.57 21.34
N GLU A 70 16.19 13.63 20.65
CA GLU A 70 16.86 14.78 21.26
C GLU A 70 15.90 15.67 22.07
N HIS A 71 14.58 15.48 21.91
CA HIS A 71 13.55 16.28 22.56
C HIS A 71 13.12 15.67 23.88
N ALA A 72 13.07 16.48 24.94
CA ALA A 72 12.71 16.04 26.28
C ALA A 72 11.22 15.66 26.40
N ASP A 73 10.34 16.35 25.67
CA ASP A 73 8.92 16.10 25.62
C ASP A 73 8.27 16.62 24.32
N LEU A 74 6.95 16.42 24.22
CA LEU A 74 6.16 16.84 23.05
C LEU A 74 6.09 18.38 22.91
N GLU A 75 6.16 19.13 24.00
CA GLU A 75 6.07 20.59 23.95
C GLU A 75 7.37 21.21 23.43
N ASP A 76 8.53 20.68 23.84
CA ASP A 76 9.82 21.04 23.27
C ASP A 76 9.88 20.74 21.76
N LEU A 77 9.44 19.54 21.36
CA LEU A 77 9.35 19.15 19.95
C LEU A 77 8.48 20.12 19.14
N LYS A 78 7.29 20.47 19.64
CA LYS A 78 6.39 21.43 18.97
C LYS A 78 7.01 22.83 18.90
N ALA A 79 7.68 23.28 19.95
CA ALA A 79 8.35 24.58 19.98
C ALA A 79 9.41 24.65 18.88
N GLU A 80 10.25 23.63 18.76
CA GLU A 80 11.26 23.53 17.71
C GLU A 80 10.65 23.44 16.30
N ALA A 81 9.60 22.63 16.10
CA ALA A 81 8.92 22.55 14.82
C ALA A 81 8.35 23.90 14.36
N ARG A 82 7.74 24.67 15.28
CA ARG A 82 7.22 26.03 14.98
C ARG A 82 8.34 27.01 14.65
N ARG A 83 9.47 26.95 15.36
CA ARG A 83 10.66 27.77 15.05
C ARG A 83 11.14 27.52 13.62
N ARG A 84 11.35 26.25 13.25
CA ARG A 84 11.76 25.85 11.89
C ARG A 84 10.77 26.30 10.81
N HIS A 85 9.48 26.14 11.05
CA HIS A 85 8.45 26.57 10.10
C HIS A 85 8.42 28.09 9.92
N ALA A 86 8.59 28.88 10.99
CA ALA A 86 8.65 30.34 10.90
C ALA A 86 9.86 30.82 10.08
N LEU A 87 11.03 30.19 10.28
CA LEU A 87 12.24 30.48 9.51
C LEU A 87 12.06 30.17 8.01
N ALA A 88 11.53 28.99 7.68
CA ALA A 88 11.27 28.59 6.29
C ALA A 88 10.33 29.54 5.55
N ARG A 89 9.33 30.10 6.26
CA ARG A 89 8.41 31.09 5.69
C ARG A 89 9.05 32.45 5.42
N GLN A 90 10.02 32.86 6.24
CA GLN A 90 10.74 34.12 6.04
C GLN A 90 11.70 34.02 4.84
N SER A 91 12.38 32.88 4.67
CA SER A 91 13.31 32.63 3.56
C SER A 91 12.64 32.41 2.19
N THR A 92 11.33 32.20 2.14
CA THR A 92 10.57 32.05 0.87
C THR A 92 9.99 33.39 0.39
N SER A 93 10.12 34.46 1.18
CA SER A 93 9.57 35.79 0.90
C SER A 93 10.61 36.82 0.43
N ASP A 94 11.89 36.43 0.38
CA ASP A 94 13.00 37.15 -0.29
C ASP A 94 13.30 36.50 -1.66
#